data_AF-A0A1C7NFM9-F1
#
_entry.id   AF-A0A1C7NFM9-F1
#
_cell.length_a   1.000
_cell.length_b   1.000
_cell.length_c   1.000
_cell.angle_alpha   90.00
_cell.angle_beta   90.00
_cell.angle_gamma   90.00
#
_symmetry.space_group_name_H-M   'P 1'
#
loop_
_entity.id
_entity.type
_entity.pdbx_description
1 polymer ?
#
loop_
_entity_poly.entity_id
_entity_poly.type
_entity_poly.pdbx_seq_one_letter_code
_entity_poly.pdbx_strand_id
1 'polypeptide(L)'
;MSEKTYLAHTDPVHSYANLSLVDLEHHEHVLKQAVDGHPFNRALTVFLPSIPANKARQYFDHSIGNYDRIEAPLRTLLDPIFFNTYFKSGKYTLMMHSLNTHLNTDDVVVLYPDGKLCLSLVKQTFETFGIEAMKQTKADLKHDKHIVMIDFKKGHFKLDSKEFNRLKWCLENTLTSSFTMACCAIDSLTGAIVDIEWPTSLVKCKERIEIKAEFDTITDVHIPSFEHLAHDMSTQSEGWDGHAMEALEWLGLAHIKASRIKKTEKVPDPFVSVYQPPTPFIQENQMGTFVKFSGLLPAPLMHNIMTIVRKLMTSGVTTHWASITCWGYQDTPLVWQQQTAHYHYYNGENDYTCLLLPNNTCYLYQLLGH
;
A
#
# COMPACT_ATOMS: atom_id res chain seq x y z
N MET A 1 12.55 -0.37 -16.47
CA MET A 1 13.94 -0.78 -16.14
C MET A 1 14.75 0.47 -15.86
N SER A 2 15.19 0.68 -14.62
CA SER A 2 16.16 1.73 -14.30
C SER A 2 17.25 1.13 -13.42
N GLU A 3 18.28 0.57 -14.07
CA GLU A 3 19.56 0.28 -13.43
C GLU A 3 20.45 1.51 -13.59
N LYS A 4 20.77 2.19 -12.49
CA LYS A 4 22.05 2.90 -12.28
C LYS A 4 22.09 3.49 -10.87
N THR A 5 22.83 2.82 -9.99
CA THR A 5 23.33 3.41 -8.75
C THR A 5 24.85 3.48 -8.86
N TYR A 6 25.43 4.68 -8.88
CA TYR A 6 26.88 4.89 -8.93
C TYR A 6 27.43 4.95 -7.51
N LEU A 7 27.75 3.78 -6.94
CA LEU A 7 28.55 3.65 -5.73
C LEU A 7 29.64 2.61 -6.01
N ALA A 8 30.90 3.04 -5.98
CA ALA A 8 32.04 2.31 -6.54
C ALA A 8 32.31 0.91 -5.95
N HIS A 9 31.61 0.51 -4.88
CA HIS A 9 31.86 -0.73 -4.13
C HIS A 9 30.59 -1.48 -3.68
N THR A 10 29.42 -1.18 -4.25
CA THR A 10 28.19 -1.92 -3.96
C THR A 10 27.54 -2.39 -5.23
N ASP A 11 27.26 -3.69 -5.33
CA ASP A 11 26.37 -4.22 -6.37
C ASP A 11 25.06 -3.40 -6.36
N PRO A 12 24.60 -2.86 -7.49
CA PRO A 12 23.38 -2.08 -7.55
C PRO A 12 22.23 -2.97 -7.10
N VAL A 13 21.50 -2.50 -6.10
CA VAL A 13 20.24 -3.11 -5.71
C VAL A 13 19.20 -2.73 -6.76
N HIS A 14 18.61 -3.72 -7.43
CA HIS A 14 17.73 -3.47 -8.58
C HIS A 14 16.44 -2.78 -8.13
N SER A 15 16.28 -1.46 -8.32
CA SER A 15 14.96 -0.82 -8.18
C SER A 15 14.11 -1.09 -9.42
N TYR A 16 12.88 -1.58 -9.24
CA TYR A 16 11.95 -1.80 -10.34
C TYR A 16 10.82 -0.78 -10.29
N ALA A 17 10.69 -0.01 -11.38
CA ALA A 17 9.44 0.67 -11.69
C ALA A 17 8.74 -0.12 -12.80
N ASN A 18 7.47 -0.47 -12.59
CA ASN A 18 6.62 -1.06 -13.61
C ASN A 18 5.56 -0.03 -14.02
N LEU A 19 5.50 0.26 -15.32
CA LEU A 19 4.43 1.03 -15.94
C LEU A 19 3.63 0.07 -16.82
N SER A 20 2.34 -0.06 -16.51
CA SER A 20 1.41 -0.89 -17.26
C SER A 20 0.21 -0.06 -17.70
N LEU A 21 -0.23 -0.21 -18.94
CA LEU A 21 -1.50 0.31 -19.42
C LEU A 21 -2.54 -0.84 -19.41
N VAL A 22 -3.64 -0.62 -18.70
CA VAL A 22 -4.66 -1.63 -18.41
C VAL A 22 -6.00 -1.15 -18.96
N ASP A 23 -6.60 -1.94 -19.85
CA ASP A 23 -8.01 -1.78 -20.22
C ASP A 23 -8.87 -2.39 -19.11
N LEU A 24 -9.71 -1.56 -18.47
CA LEU A 24 -10.52 -1.95 -17.32
C LEU A 24 -11.72 -2.83 -17.67
N GLU A 25 -12.09 -2.97 -18.95
CA GLU A 25 -13.16 -3.87 -19.39
C GLU A 25 -12.62 -5.30 -19.57
N HIS A 26 -11.45 -5.44 -20.18
CA HIS A 26 -10.88 -6.74 -20.53
C HIS A 26 -9.83 -7.24 -19.53
N HIS A 27 -9.15 -6.33 -18.82
CA HIS A 27 -7.96 -6.63 -18.02
C HIS A 27 -8.07 -6.16 -16.56
N GLU A 28 -9.29 -5.98 -16.04
CA GLU A 28 -9.52 -5.61 -14.62
C GLU A 28 -8.80 -6.56 -13.64
N HIS A 29 -8.66 -7.84 -14.00
CA HIS A 29 -7.94 -8.82 -13.20
C HIS A 29 -6.47 -8.47 -12.95
N VAL A 30 -5.79 -7.77 -13.87
CA VAL A 30 -4.39 -7.34 -13.73
C VAL A 30 -4.29 -6.30 -12.61
N LEU A 31 -5.18 -5.29 -12.65
CA LEU A 31 -5.25 -4.27 -11.62
C LEU A 31 -5.63 -4.87 -10.27
N LYS A 32 -6.58 -5.81 -10.27
CA LYS A 32 -6.96 -6.53 -9.05
C LYS A 32 -5.78 -7.30 -8.45
N GLN A 33 -5.00 -8.02 -9.27
CA GLN A 33 -3.82 -8.75 -8.82
C GLN A 33 -2.75 -7.83 -8.23
N ALA A 34 -2.54 -6.65 -8.83
CA ALA A 34 -1.58 -5.67 -8.32
C ALA A 34 -1.99 -5.12 -6.94
N VAL A 35 -3.28 -4.79 -6.77
CA VAL A 35 -3.85 -4.29 -5.51
C VAL A 35 -3.87 -5.38 -4.44
N ASP A 36 -4.37 -6.58 -4.76
CA ASP A 36 -4.45 -7.71 -3.84
C ASP A 36 -3.05 -8.22 -3.43
N GLY A 37 -2.07 -8.08 -4.33
CA GLY A 37 -0.66 -8.36 -4.06
C GLY A 37 -0.04 -7.41 -3.05
N HIS A 38 -0.62 -6.23 -2.84
CA HIS A 38 -0.10 -5.17 -1.97
C HIS A 38 -1.01 -4.92 -0.75
N PRO A 39 -1.02 -5.83 0.24
CA PRO A 39 -2.02 -5.81 1.29
C PRO A 39 -1.82 -4.74 2.37
N PHE A 40 -0.60 -4.23 2.56
CA PHE A 40 -0.27 -3.29 3.63
C PHE A 40 -0.12 -1.87 3.10
N ASN A 41 -1.24 -1.16 3.06
CA ASN A 41 -1.30 0.23 2.63
C ASN A 41 -1.44 1.15 3.85
N ARG A 42 -0.56 2.16 3.95
CA ARG A 42 -0.51 3.13 5.04
C ARG A 42 -1.32 4.39 4.75
N ALA A 43 -1.32 4.80 3.48
CA ALA A 43 -2.02 5.99 3.02
C ALA A 43 -2.56 5.78 1.62
N LEU A 44 -3.64 6.49 1.32
CA LEU A 44 -4.29 6.50 0.02
C LEU A 44 -4.73 7.93 -0.29
N THR A 45 -4.49 8.40 -1.50
CA THR A 45 -4.98 9.70 -1.96
C THR A 45 -5.64 9.56 -3.33
N VAL A 46 -6.88 10.00 -3.41
CA VAL A 46 -7.58 10.23 -4.68
C VAL A 46 -7.42 11.69 -5.06
N PHE A 47 -6.99 11.97 -6.29
CA PHE A 47 -7.02 13.33 -6.85
C PHE A 47 -8.12 13.44 -7.89
N LEU A 48 -8.95 14.45 -7.74
CA LEU A 48 -10.08 14.77 -8.62
C LEU A 48 -9.88 16.17 -9.21
N PRO A 49 -9.50 16.28 -10.50
CA PRO A 49 -9.35 17.57 -11.17
C PRO A 49 -10.70 18.25 -11.36
N SER A 50 -10.74 19.58 -11.19
CA SER A 50 -11.91 20.43 -11.41
C SER A 50 -13.13 20.12 -10.52
N ILE A 51 -12.99 19.26 -9.51
CA ILE A 51 -14.03 18.94 -8.52
C ILE A 51 -13.77 19.73 -7.24
N PRO A 52 -14.73 20.51 -6.72
CA PRO A 52 -14.59 21.18 -5.44
C PRO A 52 -14.81 20.22 -4.25
N ALA A 53 -14.18 20.52 -3.12
CA ALA A 53 -14.18 19.63 -1.95
C ALA A 53 -15.58 19.32 -1.40
N ASN A 54 -16.52 20.28 -1.46
CA ASN A 54 -17.91 20.05 -1.04
C ASN A 54 -18.62 19.00 -1.89
N LYS A 55 -18.35 18.96 -3.21
CA LYS A 55 -18.89 17.93 -4.11
C LYS A 55 -18.21 16.59 -3.85
N ALA A 56 -16.89 16.56 -3.66
CA ALA A 56 -16.17 15.33 -3.30
C ALA A 56 -16.68 14.71 -1.98
N ARG A 57 -16.99 15.54 -0.97
CA ARG A 57 -17.55 15.07 0.31
C ARG A 57 -18.83 14.25 0.15
N GLN A 58 -19.70 14.60 -0.80
CA GLN A 58 -20.95 13.85 -1.03
C GLN A 58 -20.71 12.36 -1.38
N TYR A 59 -19.52 12.03 -1.88
CA TYR A 59 -19.17 10.67 -2.31
C TYR A 59 -18.21 9.96 -1.35
N PHE A 60 -17.35 10.70 -0.66
CA PHE A 60 -16.27 10.13 0.18
C PHE A 60 -16.44 10.38 1.68
N ASP A 61 -17.36 11.25 2.11
CA ASP A 61 -17.58 11.59 3.52
C ASP A 61 -18.51 10.55 4.20
N HIS A 62 -18.15 9.28 4.06
CA HIS A 62 -18.77 8.17 4.76
C HIS A 62 -17.69 7.39 5.52
N SER A 63 -18.06 6.85 6.68
CA SER A 63 -17.16 5.97 7.44
C SER A 63 -16.92 4.69 6.64
N ILE A 64 -15.66 4.37 6.35
CA ILE A 64 -15.30 3.19 5.55
C ILE A 64 -14.80 2.02 6.40
N GLY A 65 -14.77 2.20 7.72
CA GLY A 65 -14.42 1.18 8.69
C GLY A 65 -13.43 1.67 9.74
N ASN A 66 -13.05 0.77 10.63
CA ASN A 66 -12.10 1.03 11.70
C ASN A 66 -11.01 -0.04 11.71
N TYR A 67 -9.80 0.33 12.08
CA TYR A 67 -8.77 -0.63 12.45
C TYR A 67 -8.46 -0.50 13.94
N ASP A 68 -7.98 -1.59 14.54
CA ASP A 68 -7.56 -1.58 15.94
C ASP A 68 -6.06 -1.30 16.01
N ARG A 69 -5.66 -0.39 16.91
CA ARG A 69 -4.28 -0.26 17.38
C ARG A 69 -4.17 -0.92 18.75
N ILE A 70 -3.32 -1.94 18.85
CA ILE A 70 -3.15 -2.70 20.10
C ILE A 70 -1.70 -2.73 20.55
N GLU A 71 -1.50 -2.94 21.85
CA GLU A 71 -0.22 -3.39 22.41
C GLU A 71 -0.41 -4.77 23.03
N ALA A 72 0.23 -5.79 22.46
CA ALA A 72 0.08 -7.18 22.92
C ALA A 72 1.31 -8.05 22.58
N PRO A 73 1.59 -9.10 23.35
CA PRO A 73 2.53 -10.14 22.95
C PRO A 73 1.94 -10.99 21.80
N LEU A 74 2.80 -11.53 20.94
CA LEU A 74 2.35 -12.32 19.78
C LEU A 74 1.61 -13.61 20.16
N ARG A 75 1.84 -14.15 21.36
CA ARG A 75 1.10 -15.31 21.88
C ARG A 75 -0.42 -15.10 21.93
N THR A 76 -0.88 -13.85 21.90
CA THR A 76 -2.30 -13.51 21.78
C THR A 76 -2.96 -14.14 20.55
N LEU A 77 -2.22 -14.29 19.46
CA LEU A 77 -2.72 -14.94 18.23
C LEU A 77 -2.97 -16.43 18.40
N LEU A 78 -2.39 -17.04 19.43
CA LEU A 78 -2.50 -18.46 19.75
C LEU A 78 -3.53 -18.75 20.85
N ASP A 79 -4.28 -17.73 21.31
CA ASP A 79 -5.44 -17.98 22.16
C ASP A 79 -6.43 -18.91 21.43
N PRO A 80 -6.92 -20.00 22.05
CA PRO A 80 -7.72 -21.00 21.36
C PRO A 80 -9.00 -20.45 20.71
N ILE A 81 -9.66 -19.48 21.34
CA ILE A 81 -10.90 -18.89 20.81
C ILE A 81 -10.54 -17.99 19.64
N PHE A 82 -9.58 -17.08 19.84
CA PHE A 82 -9.10 -16.16 18.80
C PHE A 82 -8.59 -16.92 17.57
N PHE A 83 -7.75 -17.94 17.78
CA PHE A 83 -7.12 -18.70 16.72
C PHE A 83 -8.14 -19.44 15.86
N ASN A 84 -9.14 -20.07 16.49
CA ASN A 84 -10.22 -20.73 15.76
C ASN A 84 -11.07 -19.74 14.97
N THR A 85 -11.39 -18.58 15.55
CA THR A 85 -12.22 -17.56 14.93
C THR A 85 -11.56 -16.96 13.69
N TYR A 86 -10.28 -16.54 13.77
CA TYR A 86 -9.64 -15.79 12.68
C TYR A 86 -8.82 -16.63 11.72
N PHE A 87 -8.38 -17.84 12.10
CA PHE A 87 -7.54 -18.68 11.22
C PHE A 87 -8.22 -19.98 10.77
N LYS A 88 -9.15 -20.56 11.54
CA LYS A 88 -9.79 -21.86 11.19
C LYS A 88 -11.21 -21.75 10.68
N SER A 89 -11.95 -20.72 11.05
CA SER A 89 -13.36 -20.58 10.64
C SER A 89 -13.54 -20.30 9.15
N GLY A 90 -12.54 -19.70 8.48
CA GLY A 90 -12.63 -19.19 7.11
C GLY A 90 -13.51 -17.93 6.95
N LYS A 91 -14.22 -17.52 8.02
CA LYS A 91 -15.16 -16.39 7.98
C LYS A 91 -14.46 -15.04 7.89
N TYR A 92 -13.28 -14.94 8.48
CA TYR A 92 -12.55 -13.68 8.56
C TYR A 92 -11.16 -13.81 7.97
N THR A 93 -10.69 -12.68 7.48
CA THR A 93 -9.32 -12.45 7.06
C THR A 93 -8.72 -11.41 8.00
N LEU A 94 -7.78 -11.84 8.83
CA LEU A 94 -7.06 -10.97 9.76
C LEU A 94 -5.73 -10.56 9.14
N MET A 95 -5.42 -9.27 9.19
CA MET A 95 -4.13 -8.72 8.81
C MET A 95 -3.59 -7.82 9.91
N MET A 96 -2.27 -7.85 10.10
CA MET A 96 -1.60 -7.10 11.15
C MET A 96 -0.23 -6.61 10.69
N HIS A 97 0.17 -5.44 11.16
CA HIS A 97 1.51 -4.90 10.93
C HIS A 97 2.03 -4.25 12.23
N SER A 98 3.27 -4.55 12.62
CA SER A 98 3.92 -3.88 13.75
C SER A 98 4.14 -2.40 13.44
N LEU A 99 3.95 -1.55 14.44
CA LEU A 99 4.13 -0.11 14.34
C LEU A 99 5.39 0.29 15.10
N ASN A 100 5.98 1.41 14.68
CA ASN A 100 7.19 1.97 15.30
C ASN A 100 8.38 0.99 15.33
N THR A 101 8.46 0.10 14.35
CA THR A 101 9.56 -0.85 14.16
C THR A 101 10.20 -0.59 12.81
N HIS A 102 11.51 -0.60 12.73
CA HIS A 102 12.24 -0.36 11.50
C HIS A 102 12.94 -1.64 11.02
N LEU A 103 12.73 -2.00 9.74
CA LEU A 103 13.06 -3.32 9.18
C LEU A 103 14.55 -3.72 9.28
N ASN A 104 15.45 -2.75 9.47
CA ASN A 104 16.88 -3.00 9.57
C ASN A 104 17.40 -3.06 11.01
N THR A 105 16.61 -2.60 11.99
CA THR A 105 17.08 -2.39 13.38
C THR A 105 16.24 -3.11 14.41
N ASP A 106 14.98 -3.41 14.09
CA ASP A 106 14.02 -3.97 15.03
C ASP A 106 13.42 -5.28 14.49
N ASP A 107 12.86 -6.07 15.39
CA ASP A 107 12.00 -7.19 15.01
C ASP A 107 10.69 -6.65 14.44
N VAL A 108 10.38 -7.02 13.20
CA VAL A 108 9.16 -6.62 12.51
C VAL A 108 8.21 -7.80 12.39
N VAL A 109 6.94 -7.56 12.70
CA VAL A 109 5.90 -8.59 12.70
C VAL A 109 4.77 -8.21 11.76
N VAL A 110 4.48 -9.10 10.82
CA VAL A 110 3.45 -8.90 9.82
C VAL A 110 2.60 -10.16 9.68
N LEU A 111 1.28 -10.03 9.74
CA LEU A 111 0.33 -11.12 9.46
C LEU A 111 -0.39 -10.82 8.15
N TYR A 112 -0.10 -11.61 7.12
CA TYR A 112 -0.70 -11.45 5.79
C TYR A 112 -2.16 -11.93 5.75
N PRO A 113 -2.98 -11.39 4.83
CA PRO A 113 -4.38 -11.82 4.64
C PRO A 113 -4.57 -13.33 4.40
N ASP A 114 -3.58 -13.98 3.80
CA ASP A 114 -3.58 -15.43 3.57
C ASP A 114 -3.35 -16.26 4.86
N GLY A 115 -3.17 -15.60 6.01
CA GLY A 115 -3.01 -16.23 7.32
C GLY A 115 -1.58 -16.66 7.63
N LYS A 116 -0.60 -16.14 6.88
CA LYS A 116 0.82 -16.37 7.17
C LYS A 116 1.37 -15.27 8.07
N LEU A 117 1.93 -15.68 9.21
CA LEU A 117 2.68 -14.82 10.12
C LEU A 117 4.14 -14.77 9.67
N CYS A 118 4.61 -13.57 9.36
CA CYS A 118 5.98 -13.27 9.00
C CYS A 118 6.66 -12.50 10.13
N LEU A 119 7.81 -13.01 10.56
CA LEU A 119 8.67 -12.40 11.56
C LEU A 119 10.00 -12.09 10.88
N SER A 120 10.27 -10.81 10.64
CA SER A 120 11.60 -10.37 10.23
C SER A 120 12.38 -10.07 11.51
N LEU A 121 13.25 -10.99 11.89
CA LEU A 121 13.96 -10.96 13.15
C LEU A 121 15.38 -10.44 12.96
N VAL A 122 15.84 -9.62 13.91
CA VAL A 122 17.25 -9.28 14.02
C VAL A 122 18.04 -10.49 14.50
N LYS A 123 19.33 -10.55 14.17
CA LYS A 123 20.21 -11.68 14.47
C LYS A 123 20.12 -12.17 15.92
N GLN A 124 20.17 -11.25 16.88
CA GLN A 124 20.12 -11.58 18.31
C GLN A 124 18.81 -12.30 18.69
N THR A 125 17.67 -11.78 18.21
CA THR A 125 16.38 -12.41 18.45
C THR A 125 16.28 -13.75 17.72
N PHE A 126 16.72 -13.81 16.46
CA PHE A 126 16.67 -15.04 15.66
C PHE A 126 17.47 -16.20 16.28
N GLU A 127 18.69 -15.94 16.74
CA GLU A 127 19.57 -16.97 17.36
C GLU A 127 18.94 -17.60 18.61
N THR A 128 18.06 -16.87 19.30
CA THR A 128 17.35 -17.38 20.48
C THR A 128 15.94 -17.86 20.17
N PHE A 129 15.33 -17.44 19.06
CA PHE A 129 13.94 -17.73 18.73
C PHE A 129 13.67 -19.23 18.58
N GLY A 130 14.58 -19.94 17.88
CA GLY A 130 14.54 -21.40 17.79
C GLY A 130 13.55 -21.97 16.78
N ILE A 131 13.14 -21.19 15.79
CA ILE A 131 12.42 -21.64 14.58
C ILE A 131 13.25 -21.25 13.36
N GLU A 132 13.34 -22.18 12.40
CA GLU A 132 14.13 -21.98 11.18
C GLU A 132 13.56 -20.84 10.32
N ALA A 133 14.45 -20.00 9.79
CA ALA A 133 14.12 -18.99 8.82
C ALA A 133 13.84 -19.60 7.43
N MET A 134 13.16 -18.84 6.57
CA MET A 134 13.11 -19.12 5.15
C MET A 134 14.52 -19.13 4.55
N LYS A 135 14.65 -19.76 3.38
CA LYS A 135 15.91 -19.74 2.63
C LYS A 135 16.35 -18.29 2.36
N GLN A 136 17.48 -17.91 2.95
CA GLN A 136 18.04 -16.58 2.80
C GLN A 136 18.66 -16.38 1.41
N THR A 137 18.43 -15.22 0.82
CA THR A 137 19.13 -14.75 -0.38
C THR A 137 20.52 -14.22 -0.03
N LYS A 138 21.35 -13.92 -1.04
CA LYS A 138 22.65 -13.27 -0.82
C LYS A 138 22.50 -11.91 -0.15
N ALA A 139 21.44 -11.17 -0.48
CA ALA A 139 21.13 -9.88 0.12
C ALA A 139 20.74 -10.04 1.60
N ASP A 140 19.90 -11.04 1.93
CA ASP A 140 19.52 -11.33 3.32
C ASP A 140 20.75 -11.64 4.19
N LEU A 141 21.68 -12.45 3.68
CA LEU A 141 22.93 -12.79 4.35
C LEU A 141 23.84 -11.56 4.53
N LYS A 142 23.88 -10.66 3.54
CA LYS A 142 24.68 -9.42 3.60
C LYS A 142 24.15 -8.46 4.67
N HIS A 143 22.85 -8.49 4.94
CA HIS A 143 22.17 -7.56 5.84
C HIS A 143 21.71 -8.21 7.16
N ASP A 144 22.20 -9.42 7.49
CA ASP A 144 21.85 -10.17 8.70
C ASP A 144 20.32 -10.26 8.95
N LYS A 145 19.53 -10.39 7.87
CA LYS A 145 18.06 -10.49 7.95
C LYS A 145 17.60 -11.93 8.04
N HIS A 146 16.79 -12.22 9.05
CA HIS A 146 16.24 -13.56 9.28
C HIS A 146 14.71 -13.54 9.23
N ILE A 147 14.14 -13.99 8.12
CA ILE A 147 12.69 -14.02 7.93
C ILE A 147 12.15 -15.40 8.31
N VAL A 148 11.35 -15.49 9.36
CA VAL A 148 10.61 -16.70 9.74
C VAL A 148 9.17 -16.56 9.25
N MET A 149 8.68 -17.56 8.51
CA MET A 149 7.32 -17.58 7.97
C MET A 149 6.55 -18.78 8.50
N ILE A 150 5.40 -18.52 9.13
CA ILE A 150 4.54 -19.54 9.73
C ILE A 150 3.15 -19.42 9.13
N ASP A 151 2.64 -20.50 8.55
CA ASP A 151 1.31 -20.55 7.96
C ASP A 151 0.28 -21.11 8.96
N PHE A 152 -0.59 -20.25 9.48
CA PHE A 152 -1.65 -20.64 10.41
C PHE A 152 -2.81 -21.36 9.75
N LYS A 153 -2.99 -21.21 8.43
CA LYS A 153 -4.05 -21.88 7.66
C LYS A 153 -3.60 -23.23 7.11
N LYS A 154 -2.30 -23.57 7.16
CA LYS A 154 -1.77 -24.89 6.79
C LYS A 154 -2.51 -26.01 7.52
N GLY A 155 -2.90 -27.05 6.79
CA GLY A 155 -3.78 -28.11 7.29
C GLY A 155 -3.27 -28.86 8.53
N HIS A 156 -1.95 -28.99 8.68
CA HIS A 156 -1.33 -29.64 9.84
C HIS A 156 -1.09 -28.71 11.03
N PHE A 157 -1.15 -27.39 10.84
CA PHE A 157 -0.97 -26.41 11.90
C PHE A 157 -2.28 -26.26 12.70
N LYS A 158 -2.50 -27.17 13.65
CA LYS A 158 -3.69 -27.24 14.50
C LYS A 158 -3.33 -26.93 15.95
N LEU A 159 -4.34 -26.58 16.75
CA LEU A 159 -4.18 -26.51 18.20
C LEU A 159 -3.54 -27.82 18.70
N ASP A 160 -2.58 -27.67 19.61
CA ASP A 160 -1.80 -28.76 20.22
C ASP A 160 -0.91 -29.59 19.28
N SER A 161 -0.78 -29.21 18.00
CA SER A 161 0.24 -29.79 17.11
C SER A 161 1.65 -29.50 17.63
N LYS A 162 2.65 -30.29 17.20
CA LYS A 162 4.05 -30.08 17.60
C LYS A 162 4.54 -28.70 17.18
N GLU A 163 4.18 -28.28 15.97
CA GLU A 163 4.52 -26.97 15.39
C GLU A 163 3.84 -25.84 16.17
N PHE A 164 2.56 -25.99 16.51
CA PHE A 164 1.83 -25.00 17.31
C PHE A 164 2.44 -24.86 18.71
N ASN A 165 2.70 -25.97 19.39
CA ASN A 165 3.31 -25.97 20.73
C ASN A 165 4.74 -25.43 20.70
N ARG A 166 5.50 -25.73 19.65
CA ARG A 166 6.83 -25.15 19.45
C ARG A 166 6.75 -23.64 19.31
N LEU A 167 5.87 -23.12 18.45
CA LEU A 167 5.67 -21.68 18.30
C LEU A 167 5.22 -21.03 19.60
N LYS A 168 4.22 -21.61 20.27
CA LYS A 168 3.73 -21.12 21.56
C LYS A 168 4.87 -21.01 22.58
N TRP A 169 5.71 -22.04 22.70
CA TRP A 169 6.87 -22.00 23.57
C TRP A 169 7.83 -20.86 23.20
N CYS A 170 8.12 -20.65 21.92
CA CYS A 170 8.99 -19.56 21.48
C CYS A 170 8.38 -18.18 21.83
N LEU A 171 7.09 -17.97 21.58
CA LEU A 171 6.42 -16.72 21.91
C LEU A 171 6.25 -16.48 23.43
N GLU A 172 6.36 -17.52 24.25
CA GLU A 172 6.26 -17.43 25.71
C GLU A 172 7.62 -17.35 26.41
N ASN A 173 8.72 -17.76 25.76
CA ASN A 173 10.03 -17.86 26.40
C ASN A 173 11.13 -17.05 25.70
N THR A 174 11.04 -16.83 24.39
CA THR A 174 12.10 -16.17 23.60
C THR A 174 11.63 -14.82 23.08
N LEU A 175 10.51 -14.76 22.37
CA LEU A 175 9.92 -13.52 21.85
C LEU A 175 8.75 -13.04 22.73
N THR A 176 9.07 -12.68 23.97
CA THR A 176 8.07 -12.36 25.02
C THR A 176 7.60 -10.90 25.01
N SER A 177 8.34 -10.03 24.33
CA SER A 177 8.05 -8.61 24.20
C SER A 177 6.68 -8.37 23.58
N SER A 178 6.03 -7.29 23.99
CA SER A 178 4.80 -6.82 23.35
C SER A 178 5.14 -5.97 22.13
N PHE A 179 4.30 -6.05 21.11
CA PHE A 179 4.39 -5.22 19.92
C PHE A 179 3.21 -4.25 19.89
N THR A 180 3.46 -3.01 19.52
CA THR A 180 2.40 -2.12 19.06
C THR A 180 2.04 -2.52 17.64
N MET A 181 0.77 -2.81 17.37
CA MET A 181 0.33 -3.36 16.08
C MET A 181 -0.93 -2.64 15.60
N ALA A 182 -0.98 -2.37 14.29
CA ALA A 182 -2.22 -2.06 13.60
C ALA A 182 -2.84 -3.36 13.10
N CYS A 183 -4.13 -3.54 13.32
CA CYS A 183 -4.85 -4.78 13.04
C CYS A 183 -6.18 -4.49 12.35
N CYS A 184 -6.49 -5.24 11.30
CA CYS A 184 -7.76 -5.15 10.60
C CYS A 184 -8.29 -6.57 10.36
N ALA A 185 -9.56 -6.80 10.65
CA ALA A 185 -10.27 -8.01 10.25
C ALA A 185 -11.29 -7.66 9.18
N ILE A 186 -11.41 -8.56 8.20
CA ILE A 186 -12.28 -8.41 7.05
C ILE A 186 -13.18 -9.65 6.99
N ASP A 187 -14.48 -9.45 6.81
CA ASP A 187 -15.39 -10.54 6.52
C ASP A 187 -15.10 -11.09 5.11
N SER A 188 -14.76 -12.38 5.04
CA SER A 188 -14.31 -13.03 3.81
C SER A 188 -15.38 -13.08 2.71
N LEU A 189 -16.66 -12.95 3.05
CA LEU A 189 -17.77 -12.99 2.10
C LEU A 189 -18.09 -11.60 1.55
N THR A 190 -18.16 -10.60 2.43
CA THR A 190 -18.62 -9.25 2.10
C THR A 190 -17.48 -8.29 1.77
N GLY A 191 -16.24 -8.59 2.20
CA GLY A 191 -15.11 -7.67 2.11
C GLY A 191 -15.21 -6.48 3.07
N ALA A 192 -16.19 -6.48 3.98
CA ALA A 192 -16.39 -5.41 4.95
C ALA A 192 -15.38 -5.53 6.10
N ILE A 193 -14.92 -4.39 6.60
CA ILE A 193 -14.09 -4.32 7.81
C ILE A 193 -14.99 -4.62 9.01
N VAL A 194 -14.55 -5.55 9.86
CA VAL A 194 -15.28 -5.99 11.05
C VAL A 194 -14.46 -5.79 12.32
N ASP A 195 -15.17 -5.69 13.44
CA ASP A 195 -14.57 -5.53 14.75
C ASP A 195 -13.78 -6.78 15.16
N ILE A 196 -12.62 -6.55 15.79
CA ILE A 196 -11.80 -7.64 16.32
C ILE A 196 -12.13 -7.89 17.80
N GLU A 197 -12.49 -9.13 18.10
CA GLU A 197 -12.69 -9.65 19.45
C GLU A 197 -11.35 -10.16 20.01
N TRP A 198 -10.63 -9.29 20.70
CA TRP A 198 -9.33 -9.62 21.28
C TRP A 198 -9.45 -10.36 22.63
N PRO A 199 -8.53 -11.31 22.93
CA PRO A 199 -8.37 -11.87 24.27
C PRO A 199 -7.95 -10.77 25.27
N THR A 200 -8.92 -10.27 26.05
CA THR A 200 -8.73 -9.10 26.93
C THR A 200 -7.66 -9.29 28.00
N SER A 201 -7.35 -10.53 28.39
CA SER A 201 -6.31 -10.85 29.36
C SER A 201 -4.88 -10.66 28.86
N LEU A 202 -4.69 -10.60 27.52
CA LEU A 202 -3.36 -10.54 26.90
C LEU A 202 -3.08 -9.19 26.22
N VAL A 203 -4.12 -8.45 25.85
CA VAL A 203 -4.00 -7.13 25.24
C VAL A 203 -3.90 -6.06 26.32
N LYS A 204 -2.77 -5.35 26.37
CA LYS A 204 -2.51 -4.30 27.36
C LYS A 204 -3.33 -3.04 27.09
N CYS A 205 -3.38 -2.64 25.81
CA CYS A 205 -4.08 -1.46 25.35
C CYS A 205 -4.75 -1.78 24.02
N LYS A 206 -5.98 -1.29 23.84
CA LYS A 206 -6.73 -1.33 22.59
C LYS A 206 -7.31 0.05 22.33
N GLU A 207 -7.05 0.57 21.15
CA GLU A 207 -7.65 1.79 20.63
C GLU A 207 -8.27 1.50 19.28
N ARG A 208 -9.48 1.98 19.05
CA ARG A 208 -10.17 1.87 17.77
C ARG A 208 -9.95 3.16 17.00
N ILE A 209 -9.41 3.05 15.79
CA ILE A 209 -9.11 4.20 14.93
C ILE A 209 -10.03 4.15 13.71
N GLU A 210 -10.84 5.20 13.56
CA GLU A 210 -11.75 5.35 12.43
C GLU A 210 -10.99 5.83 11.19
N ILE A 211 -11.22 5.15 10.06
CA ILE A 211 -10.67 5.54 8.76
C ILE A 211 -11.60 6.59 8.16
N LYS A 212 -11.17 7.86 8.20
CA LYS A 212 -11.92 9.01 7.68
C LYS A 212 -11.27 9.59 6.43
N ALA A 213 -12.11 10.11 5.55
CA ALA A 213 -11.67 10.94 4.44
C ALA A 213 -11.26 12.33 4.95
N GLU A 214 -10.02 12.71 4.68
CA GLU A 214 -9.55 14.08 4.81
C GLU A 214 -9.58 14.75 3.43
N PHE A 215 -10.04 15.99 3.37
CA PHE A 215 -10.20 16.71 2.11
C PHE A 215 -9.26 17.89 2.08
N ASP A 216 -8.50 17.98 1.01
CA ASP A 216 -7.55 19.06 0.77
C ASP A 216 -7.72 19.55 -0.66
N THR A 217 -7.36 20.81 -0.92
CA THR A 217 -7.51 21.40 -2.26
C THR A 217 -6.23 22.07 -2.71
N ILE A 218 -6.11 22.16 -4.03
CA ILE A 218 -5.11 22.97 -4.71
C ILE A 218 -5.83 23.88 -5.69
N THR A 219 -5.46 25.16 -5.71
CA THR A 219 -6.05 26.20 -6.57
C THR A 219 -4.96 26.89 -7.35
N ASP A 220 -5.36 27.58 -8.42
CA ASP A 220 -4.48 28.41 -9.23
C ASP A 220 -3.32 27.60 -9.82
N VAL A 221 -3.62 26.38 -10.29
CA VAL A 221 -2.62 25.45 -10.87
C VAL A 221 -2.96 25.09 -12.31
N HIS A 222 -1.92 24.88 -13.10
CA HIS A 222 -2.05 24.28 -14.42
C HIS A 222 -2.26 22.77 -14.27
N ILE A 223 -3.52 22.34 -14.43
CA ILE A 223 -3.90 20.93 -14.41
C ILE A 223 -3.88 20.41 -15.86
N PRO A 224 -2.98 19.47 -16.20
CA PRO A 224 -2.94 18.83 -17.51
C PRO A 224 -4.25 18.08 -17.78
N SER A 225 -4.71 18.08 -19.03
CA SER A 225 -5.90 17.31 -19.40
C SER A 225 -5.59 15.84 -19.66
N PHE A 226 -4.32 15.51 -19.96
CA PHE A 226 -3.86 14.16 -20.30
C PHE A 226 -4.64 13.48 -21.44
N GLU A 227 -5.30 14.25 -22.30
CA GLU A 227 -6.11 13.72 -23.41
C GLU A 227 -5.30 12.82 -24.36
N HIS A 228 -4.01 13.09 -24.53
CA HIS A 228 -3.09 12.29 -25.35
C HIS A 228 -2.81 10.89 -24.77
N LEU A 229 -3.05 10.68 -23.47
CA LEU A 229 -2.93 9.36 -22.83
C LEU A 229 -4.16 8.48 -23.11
N ALA A 230 -5.29 9.05 -23.53
CA ALA A 230 -6.50 8.32 -23.86
C ALA A 230 -6.48 7.78 -25.30
N HIS A 231 -5.50 6.95 -25.65
CA HIS A 231 -5.43 6.25 -26.94
C HIS A 231 -5.97 4.82 -26.85
N ASP A 232 -6.30 4.24 -28.01
CA ASP A 232 -6.70 2.85 -28.12
C ASP A 232 -5.47 1.93 -27.96
N MET A 233 -5.62 0.87 -27.16
CA MET A 233 -4.62 -0.18 -26.97
C MET A 233 -4.20 -0.85 -28.29
N SER A 234 -5.06 -0.82 -29.31
CA SER A 234 -4.76 -1.35 -30.64
C SER A 234 -3.73 -0.53 -31.41
N THR A 235 -3.54 0.74 -31.02
CA THR A 235 -2.56 1.65 -31.61
C THR A 235 -1.34 1.77 -30.71
N GLN A 236 -0.18 1.30 -31.17
CA GLN A 236 1.09 1.61 -30.49
C GLN A 236 1.39 3.09 -30.67
N SER A 237 0.89 3.91 -29.74
CA SER A 237 1.24 5.32 -29.65
C SER A 237 2.74 5.44 -29.36
N GLU A 238 3.54 5.96 -30.30
CA GLU A 238 4.96 6.22 -30.02
C GLU A 238 5.08 7.23 -28.87
N GLY A 239 5.89 6.92 -27.84
CA GLY A 239 6.16 7.81 -26.72
C GLY A 239 5.08 7.86 -25.62
N TRP A 240 4.13 6.90 -25.61
CA TRP A 240 3.11 6.81 -24.57
C TRP A 240 3.69 6.71 -23.15
N ASP A 241 4.85 6.07 -23.00
CA ASP A 241 5.56 5.90 -21.74
C ASP A 241 6.13 7.22 -21.23
N GLY A 242 6.68 8.05 -22.13
CA GLY A 242 7.14 9.40 -21.81
C GLY A 242 6.00 10.29 -21.29
N HIS A 243 4.85 10.27 -21.96
CA HIS A 243 3.68 11.00 -21.51
C HIS A 243 3.13 10.50 -20.17
N ALA A 244 3.17 9.18 -19.93
CA ALA A 244 2.80 8.63 -18.65
C ALA A 244 3.78 9.04 -17.52
N MET A 245 5.08 9.21 -17.83
CA MET A 245 6.07 9.73 -16.88
C MET A 245 5.77 11.16 -16.51
N GLU A 246 5.51 12.00 -17.51
CA GLU A 246 5.14 13.40 -17.32
C GLU A 246 3.90 13.54 -16.44
N ALA A 247 2.91 12.66 -16.64
CA ALA A 247 1.72 12.63 -15.79
C ALA A 247 2.04 12.26 -14.34
N LEU A 248 2.88 11.24 -14.12
CA LEU A 248 3.31 10.84 -12.80
C LEU A 248 4.14 11.92 -12.10
N GLU A 249 5.06 12.57 -12.81
CA GLU A 249 5.88 13.67 -12.29
C GLU A 249 4.98 14.84 -11.86
N TRP A 250 4.03 15.23 -12.72
CA TRP A 250 3.06 16.28 -12.37
C TRP A 250 2.23 15.88 -11.14
N LEU A 251 1.77 14.63 -11.06
CA LEU A 251 1.04 14.12 -9.88
C LEU A 251 1.90 14.20 -8.62
N GLY A 252 3.17 13.79 -8.69
CA GLY A 252 4.11 13.91 -7.57
C GLY A 252 4.24 15.36 -7.09
N LEU A 253 4.42 16.31 -8.02
CA LEU A 253 4.47 17.74 -7.72
C LEU A 253 3.15 18.27 -7.14
N ALA A 254 2.01 17.74 -7.58
CA ALA A 254 0.69 18.05 -7.03
C ALA A 254 0.56 17.59 -5.57
N HIS A 255 1.00 16.38 -5.23
CA HIS A 255 0.94 15.85 -3.86
C HIS A 255 1.74 16.70 -2.86
N ILE A 256 2.89 17.22 -3.28
CA ILE A 256 3.72 18.12 -2.45
C ILE A 256 3.33 19.60 -2.59
N LYS A 257 2.27 19.91 -3.35
CA LYS A 257 1.79 21.27 -3.67
C LYS A 257 2.91 22.20 -4.14
N ALA A 258 3.76 21.68 -5.02
CA ALA A 258 4.94 22.40 -5.51
C ALA A 258 4.54 23.77 -6.10
N SER A 259 5.33 24.79 -5.82
CA SER A 259 5.09 26.14 -6.39
C SER A 259 5.18 26.16 -7.92
N ARG A 260 5.83 25.17 -8.54
CA ARG A 260 6.09 25.09 -9.98
C ARG A 260 4.87 24.74 -10.83
N ILE A 261 3.86 24.09 -10.25
CA ILE A 261 2.60 23.81 -10.95
C ILE A 261 1.59 24.96 -10.82
N LYS A 262 1.90 25.98 -10.00
CA LYS A 262 1.07 27.17 -9.87
C LYS A 262 1.14 28.02 -11.13
N LYS A 263 0.00 28.57 -11.49
CA LYS A 263 -0.13 29.59 -12.52
C LYS A 263 0.61 30.83 -12.04
N THR A 264 1.74 31.10 -12.69
CA THR A 264 2.57 32.28 -12.41
C THR A 264 2.74 33.07 -13.70
N GLU A 265 2.65 34.39 -13.63
CA GLU A 265 2.85 35.26 -14.79
C GLU A 265 4.32 35.31 -15.24
N LYS A 266 5.23 34.95 -14.34
CA LYS A 266 6.68 34.94 -14.60
C LYS A 266 7.15 33.51 -14.80
N VAL A 267 7.59 33.22 -16.02
CA VAL A 267 8.31 31.98 -16.32
C VAL A 267 9.54 31.91 -15.39
N PRO A 268 9.72 30.83 -14.61
CA PRO A 268 10.90 30.66 -13.77
C PRO A 268 12.17 30.74 -14.60
N ASP A 269 13.24 31.27 -14.01
CA ASP A 269 14.55 31.24 -14.64
C ASP A 269 14.93 29.77 -14.96
N PRO A 270 15.30 29.42 -16.21
CA PRO A 270 15.73 28.07 -16.56
C PRO A 270 16.91 27.55 -15.75
N PHE A 271 17.75 28.43 -15.19
CA PHE A 271 18.81 28.06 -14.24
C PHE A 271 18.26 27.58 -12.88
N VAL A 272 17.02 27.93 -12.55
CA VAL A 272 16.35 27.57 -11.29
C VAL A 272 15.46 26.34 -11.47
N SER A 273 14.77 26.21 -12.60
CA SER A 273 13.89 25.06 -12.89
C SER A 273 13.53 24.99 -14.36
N VAL A 274 13.75 23.84 -14.98
CA VAL A 274 13.34 23.56 -16.37
C VAL A 274 11.97 22.90 -16.48
N TYR A 275 11.41 22.43 -15.37
CA TYR A 275 10.11 21.76 -15.36
C TYR A 275 8.98 22.68 -15.84
N GLN A 276 8.15 22.15 -16.73
CA GLN A 276 6.91 22.78 -17.20
C GLN A 276 5.76 21.79 -17.10
N PRO A 277 4.57 22.19 -16.61
CA PRO A 277 3.41 21.31 -16.56
C PRO A 277 3.04 20.79 -17.97
N PRO A 278 2.71 19.49 -18.11
CA PRO A 278 2.35 18.91 -19.41
C PRO A 278 1.12 19.58 -20.02
N THR A 279 1.19 19.90 -21.31
CA THR A 279 0.09 20.48 -22.08
C THR A 279 -0.69 19.42 -22.86
N PRO A 280 -1.97 19.63 -23.20
CA PRO A 280 -2.80 20.81 -22.90
C PRO A 280 -3.35 20.83 -21.48
N PHE A 281 -3.86 21.99 -21.04
CA PHE A 281 -4.44 22.18 -19.72
C PHE A 281 -5.97 22.14 -19.76
N ILE A 282 -6.57 21.64 -18.68
CA ILE A 282 -8.00 21.76 -18.41
C ILE A 282 -8.34 23.26 -18.24
N GLN A 283 -9.28 23.75 -19.05
CA GLN A 283 -9.71 25.15 -19.03
C GLN A 283 -10.70 25.43 -17.90
N GLU A 284 -11.47 24.42 -17.50
CA GLU A 284 -12.51 24.51 -16.48
C GLU A 284 -11.94 24.40 -15.07
N ASN A 285 -12.36 25.30 -14.17
CA ASN A 285 -12.12 25.24 -12.73
C ASN A 285 -10.71 24.77 -12.37
N GLN A 286 -9.73 25.70 -12.42
CA GLN A 286 -8.28 25.49 -12.21
C GLN A 286 -7.93 25.11 -10.75
N MET A 287 -8.67 24.16 -10.20
CA MET A 287 -8.55 23.62 -8.87
C MET A 287 -8.65 22.10 -8.92
N GLY A 288 -8.06 21.43 -7.94
CA GLY A 288 -8.22 20.00 -7.73
C GLY A 288 -8.49 19.70 -6.27
N THR A 289 -9.19 18.59 -6.03
CA THR A 289 -9.43 18.07 -4.68
C THR A 289 -8.64 16.79 -4.46
N PHE A 290 -7.93 16.74 -3.34
CA PHE A 290 -7.36 15.52 -2.78
C PHE A 290 -8.31 14.96 -1.72
N VAL A 291 -8.63 13.68 -1.84
CA VAL A 291 -9.33 12.90 -0.81
C VAL A 291 -8.32 11.91 -0.24
N LYS A 292 -7.93 12.11 1.02
CA LYS A 292 -6.83 11.40 1.68
C LYS A 292 -7.39 10.46 2.75
N PHE A 293 -6.85 9.25 2.81
CA PHE A 293 -7.11 8.26 3.85
C PHE A 293 -5.78 7.82 4.43
N SER A 294 -5.73 7.61 5.75
CA SER A 294 -4.52 7.19 6.47
C SER A 294 -4.86 6.10 7.48
N GLY A 295 -3.93 5.17 7.72
CA GLY A 295 -4.08 4.09 8.69
C GLY A 295 -3.67 2.75 8.13
N LEU A 296 -4.31 1.66 8.58
CA LEU A 296 -4.16 0.35 7.96
C LEU A 296 -5.28 0.15 6.94
N LEU A 297 -4.95 0.25 5.65
CA LEU A 297 -5.93 0.26 4.57
C LEU A 297 -5.90 -1.09 3.82
N PRO A 298 -6.92 -1.95 3.98
CA PRO A 298 -6.94 -3.27 3.37
C PRO A 298 -7.30 -3.21 1.87
N ALA A 299 -6.91 -4.20 1.07
CA ALA A 299 -7.20 -4.24 -0.38
C ALA A 299 -8.70 -4.08 -0.75
N PRO A 300 -9.69 -4.65 -0.04
CA PRO A 300 -11.10 -4.37 -0.30
C PRO A 300 -11.49 -2.89 -0.21
N LEU A 301 -10.85 -2.12 0.67
CA LEU A 301 -11.05 -0.66 0.74
C LEU A 301 -10.60 0.02 -0.56
N MET A 302 -9.46 -0.41 -1.11
CA MET A 302 -8.95 0.10 -2.39
C MET A 302 -9.94 -0.18 -3.53
N HIS A 303 -10.49 -1.39 -3.59
CA HIS A 303 -11.51 -1.76 -4.59
C HIS A 303 -12.77 -0.92 -4.46
N ASN A 304 -13.21 -0.64 -3.23
CA ASN A 304 -14.37 0.23 -2.98
C ASN A 304 -14.11 1.67 -3.44
N ILE A 305 -12.94 2.24 -3.12
CA ILE A 305 -12.55 3.58 -3.56
C ILE A 305 -12.46 3.65 -5.08
N MET A 306 -11.85 2.65 -5.72
CA MET A 306 -11.77 2.56 -7.18
C MET A 306 -13.16 2.48 -7.82
N THR A 307 -14.08 1.72 -7.21
CA THR A 307 -15.47 1.65 -7.64
C THR A 307 -16.18 2.99 -7.52
N ILE A 308 -15.96 3.74 -6.43
CA ILE A 308 -16.51 5.10 -6.26
C ILE A 308 -15.98 6.01 -7.36
N VAL A 309 -14.67 6.05 -7.58
CA VAL A 309 -14.05 6.90 -8.62
C VAL A 309 -14.59 6.55 -10.02
N ARG A 310 -14.69 5.26 -10.37
CA ARG A 310 -15.27 4.83 -11.64
C ARG A 310 -16.73 5.28 -11.79
N LYS A 311 -17.55 5.17 -10.74
CA LYS A 311 -18.94 5.67 -10.75
C LYS A 311 -18.99 7.19 -10.98
N LEU A 312 -18.05 7.96 -10.43
CA LEU A 312 -17.95 9.40 -10.69
C LEU A 312 -17.62 9.70 -12.15
N MET A 313 -16.76 8.90 -12.76
CA MET A 313 -16.41 9.03 -14.17
C MET A 313 -17.60 8.69 -15.07
N THR A 314 -18.26 7.55 -14.85
CA THR A 314 -19.42 7.11 -15.65
C THR A 314 -20.62 8.06 -15.52
N SER A 315 -20.82 8.68 -14.35
CA SER A 315 -21.89 9.66 -14.14
C SER A 315 -21.58 11.06 -14.69
N GLY A 316 -20.39 11.27 -15.27
CA GLY A 316 -19.95 12.57 -15.77
C GLY A 316 -19.67 13.59 -14.66
N VAL A 317 -19.53 13.14 -13.41
CA VAL A 317 -19.19 14.03 -12.29
C VAL A 317 -17.76 14.52 -12.40
N THR A 318 -16.83 13.64 -12.78
CA THR A 318 -15.46 13.95 -13.22
C THR A 318 -15.31 13.50 -14.67
N THR A 319 -14.85 14.39 -15.55
CA THR A 319 -14.88 14.21 -17.00
C THR A 319 -13.50 14.01 -17.63
N HIS A 320 -12.42 14.34 -16.91
CA HIS A 320 -11.07 14.36 -17.46
C HIS A 320 -10.26 13.11 -17.10
N TRP A 321 -9.92 12.95 -15.83
CA TRP A 321 -9.17 11.80 -15.33
C TRP A 321 -9.27 11.82 -13.80
N ALA A 322 -8.86 10.75 -13.15
CA ALA A 322 -8.69 10.72 -11.70
C ALA A 322 -7.47 9.87 -11.36
N SER A 323 -6.70 10.25 -10.34
CA SER A 323 -5.58 9.41 -9.87
C SER A 323 -5.88 8.84 -8.50
N ILE A 324 -5.46 7.59 -8.28
CA ILE A 324 -5.48 6.93 -6.99
C ILE A 324 -4.03 6.55 -6.68
N THR A 325 -3.41 7.23 -5.72
CA THR A 325 -2.04 6.96 -5.28
C THR A 325 -2.07 6.31 -3.91
N CYS A 326 -1.40 5.17 -3.78
CA CYS A 326 -1.33 4.39 -2.57
C CYS A 326 0.11 4.30 -2.09
N TRP A 327 0.32 4.50 -0.80
CA TRP A 327 1.61 4.36 -0.15
C TRP A 327 1.60 3.17 0.80
N GLY A 328 2.58 2.29 0.65
CA GLY A 328 2.72 1.13 1.52
C GLY A 328 3.38 1.42 2.85
N TYR A 329 3.49 0.38 3.67
CA TYR A 329 4.37 0.41 4.85
C TYR A 329 5.80 0.12 4.40
N GLN A 330 6.70 1.05 4.68
CA GLN A 330 8.14 0.93 4.35
C GLN A 330 8.79 -0.26 5.07
N ASP A 331 8.27 -0.63 6.24
CA ASP A 331 8.79 -1.71 7.07
C ASP A 331 8.15 -3.07 6.77
N THR A 332 7.36 -3.23 5.71
CA THR A 332 6.80 -4.55 5.36
C THR A 332 7.92 -5.46 4.83
N PRO A 333 8.21 -6.64 5.44
CA PRO A 333 9.35 -7.47 5.04
C PRO A 333 9.23 -8.08 3.64
N LEU A 334 8.01 -8.49 3.24
CA LEU A 334 7.75 -9.06 1.93
C LEU A 334 6.55 -8.38 1.27
N VAL A 335 6.73 -7.92 0.04
CA VAL A 335 5.69 -7.22 -0.73
C VAL A 335 5.30 -8.03 -1.97
N TRP A 336 4.16 -7.69 -2.61
CA TRP A 336 3.64 -8.34 -3.82
C TRP A 336 3.61 -9.87 -3.75
N GLN A 337 2.60 -10.40 -3.03
CA GLN A 337 2.37 -11.84 -2.85
C GLN A 337 3.50 -12.59 -2.13
N GLN A 338 4.25 -11.89 -1.26
CA GLN A 338 5.37 -12.47 -0.50
C GLN A 338 6.52 -12.99 -1.38
N GLN A 339 6.58 -12.54 -2.64
CA GLN A 339 7.58 -12.99 -3.61
C GLN A 339 8.84 -12.12 -3.54
N THR A 340 8.72 -10.89 -3.07
CA THR A 340 9.80 -9.91 -3.09
C THR A 340 10.14 -9.45 -1.68
N ALA A 341 11.39 -9.68 -1.27
CA ALA A 341 11.93 -9.11 -0.04
C ALA A 341 12.16 -7.61 -0.21
N HIS A 342 11.72 -6.84 0.79
CA HIS A 342 11.85 -5.39 0.83
C HIS A 342 13.07 -5.01 1.68
N TYR A 343 13.90 -4.07 1.22
CA TYR A 343 15.00 -3.54 2.02
C TYR A 343 14.94 -2.01 2.06
N HIS A 344 14.97 -1.45 3.27
CA HIS A 344 14.85 0.00 3.47
C HIS A 344 16.14 0.78 3.12
N TYR A 345 17.26 0.11 2.87
CA TYR A 345 18.58 0.77 2.82
C TYR A 345 18.78 1.77 1.68
N TYR A 346 18.13 1.61 0.52
CA TYR A 346 18.36 2.50 -0.62
C TYR A 346 17.12 2.96 -1.38
N ASN A 347 16.00 2.24 -1.31
CA ASN A 347 14.66 2.72 -1.68
C ASN A 347 13.68 1.73 -1.02
N GLY A 348 12.93 2.18 -0.01
CA GLY A 348 11.90 1.37 0.67
C GLY A 348 10.49 1.73 0.22
N GLU A 349 10.34 2.20 -1.01
CA GLU A 349 9.05 2.60 -1.56
C GLU A 349 8.37 1.37 -2.18
N ASN A 350 7.16 1.09 -1.70
CA ASN A 350 6.26 0.07 -2.21
C ASN A 350 4.93 0.73 -2.62
N ASP A 351 5.06 1.80 -3.40
CA ASP A 351 3.96 2.68 -3.75
C ASP A 351 3.39 2.30 -5.11
N TYR A 352 2.11 2.62 -5.33
CA TYR A 352 1.54 2.50 -6.66
C TYR A 352 0.53 3.61 -6.95
N THR A 353 0.44 4.00 -8.22
CA THR A 353 -0.48 5.01 -8.71
C THR A 353 -1.30 4.46 -9.85
N CYS A 354 -2.62 4.56 -9.74
CA CYS A 354 -3.56 4.27 -10.81
C CYS A 354 -4.06 5.59 -11.37
N LEU A 355 -3.72 5.92 -12.62
CA LEU A 355 -4.27 7.05 -13.36
C LEU A 355 -5.40 6.54 -14.26
N LEU A 356 -6.64 6.84 -13.87
CA LEU A 356 -7.88 6.42 -14.52
C LEU A 356 -8.29 7.46 -15.58
N LEU A 357 -8.55 6.99 -16.80
CA LEU A 357 -8.91 7.82 -17.96
C LEU A 357 -10.37 7.59 -18.40
N PRO A 358 -10.99 8.53 -19.15
CA PRO A 358 -12.41 8.46 -19.51
C PRO A 358 -12.78 7.31 -20.45
N ASN A 359 -11.80 6.80 -21.21
CA ASN A 359 -11.96 5.71 -22.16
C ASN A 359 -11.87 4.31 -21.51
N ASN A 360 -12.14 4.20 -20.20
CA ASN A 360 -12.00 2.96 -19.42
C ASN A 360 -10.59 2.36 -19.41
N THR A 361 -9.54 3.15 -19.69
CA THR A 361 -8.16 2.71 -19.52
C THR A 361 -7.56 3.24 -18.21
N CYS A 362 -6.54 2.56 -17.71
CA CYS A 362 -5.84 2.89 -16.49
C CYS A 362 -4.33 2.70 -16.69
N TYR A 363 -3.55 3.73 -16.37
CA TYR A 363 -2.12 3.57 -16.20
C TYR A 363 -1.84 3.16 -14.76
N LEU A 364 -1.26 1.97 -14.59
CA LEU A 364 -0.79 1.45 -13.32
C LEU A 364 0.72 1.66 -13.23
N TYR A 365 1.11 2.48 -12.27
CA TYR A 365 2.48 2.72 -11.88
C TYR A 365 2.79 1.96 -10.60
N GLN A 366 3.84 1.14 -10.58
CA GLN A 366 4.30 0.46 -9.37
C GLN A 366 5.76 0.81 -9.14
N LEU A 367 6.04 1.38 -7.97
CA LEU A 367 7.38 1.66 -7.49
C LEU A 367 7.76 0.54 -6.51
N LEU A 368 8.84 -0.15 -6.85
CA LEU A 368 9.42 -1.20 -6.02
C LEU A 368 10.87 -0.86 -5.76
N GLY A 369 11.10 -0.32 -4.57
CA GLY A 369 12.42 -0.20 -3.99
C GLY A 369 12.90 -1.56 -3.48
N HIS A 370 14.15 -1.90 -3.80
CA HIS A 370 14.83 -3.07 -3.28
C HIS A 370 15.95 -2.65 -2.33
#